data_AF-G2G5X6-F1
#
_entry.id   AF-G2G5X6-F1
#
_cell.length_a   1.000
_cell.length_b   1.000
_cell.length_c   1.000
_cell.angle_alpha   90.00
_cell.angle_beta   90.00
_cell.angle_gamma   90.00
#
_symmetry.space_group_name_H-M   'P 1'
#
loop_
_entity.id
_entity.type
_entity.pdbx_description
1 polymer ?
#
loop_
_entity_poly.entity_id
_entity_poly.type
_entity_poly.pdbx_seq_one_letter_code
_entity_poly.pdbx_strand_id
1 'polypeptide(L)'
;MATRVFSDEELEGLRSFPAIGRDELIRYFTLPPADEAFLRKFRRSQNVLGAAVQLSTLPWLGFVPDDVPAVPPAAVGRLACQLELAAGDLAGYGEREQTRTDHLKEIAEYLGWKQPKAIEHKELDEFLLARATEHDSPSLLFRLGCEYLRSAKVIRPGVVVLLEKVASARTAAEQETHARVAHLLTGERARGLDNLLVVDPALRSSRLHWLGTGPVQASPTSVGGKVEKLLFLRGLDAHTLNLSALPAERRRHLAQIGRRLTAQALERREANRRHPILLTLLAQSAVDVLDSVVQLFDQTLSSSESRARIKLRDELAERAKLSEDRLTLLDEILPVLADAGIPDEAVGTLLRGKIGMSRLIAANAGGTVRLPLDHGHLRLPSWPTGGVPTVGVRDRRFRPRPGHAAPTVRCAGRP
;
A
#
# COMPACT_ATOMS: atom_id res chain seq x y z
N MET A 1 -24.65 10.12 -14.01
CA MET A 1 -25.36 10.34 -12.73
C MET A 1 -24.34 10.52 -11.63
N ALA A 2 -24.24 11.73 -11.07
CA ALA A 2 -23.39 11.98 -9.93
C ALA A 2 -23.85 11.09 -8.77
N THR A 3 -23.00 10.16 -8.34
CA THR A 3 -23.20 9.40 -7.10
C THR A 3 -23.45 10.44 -6.00
N ARG A 4 -24.55 10.33 -5.24
CA ARG A 4 -24.79 11.20 -4.07
C ARG A 4 -23.64 11.00 -3.08
N VAL A 5 -22.60 11.84 -3.23
CA VAL A 5 -21.39 11.84 -2.39
C VAL A 5 -21.75 12.23 -0.95
N PHE A 6 -22.77 13.07 -0.82
CA PHE A 6 -23.28 13.60 0.42
C PHE A 6 -24.77 13.28 0.54
N SER A 7 -25.24 13.06 1.76
CA SER A 7 -26.67 13.00 2.07
C SER A 7 -27.31 14.39 1.88
N ASP A 8 -28.64 14.44 1.79
CA ASP A 8 -29.35 15.72 1.67
C ASP A 8 -29.12 16.60 2.92
N GLU A 9 -28.98 16.00 4.12
CA GLU A 9 -28.61 16.68 5.36
C GLU A 9 -27.18 17.26 5.31
N GLU A 10 -26.22 16.50 4.80
CA GLU A 10 -24.84 16.96 4.63
C GLU A 10 -24.76 18.11 3.62
N LEU A 11 -25.52 18.05 2.53
CA LEU A 11 -25.61 19.14 1.55
C LEU A 11 -26.16 20.42 2.17
N GLU A 12 -27.16 20.31 3.04
CA GLU A 12 -27.72 21.45 3.76
C GLU A 12 -26.71 22.02 4.77
N GLY A 13 -25.98 21.15 5.48
CA GLY A 13 -24.85 21.56 6.33
C GLY A 13 -23.75 22.31 5.58
N LEU A 14 -23.51 21.99 4.30
CA LEU A 14 -22.53 22.68 3.45
C LEU A 14 -23.02 24.03 2.88
N ARG A 15 -24.31 24.35 3.05
CA ARG A 15 -24.95 25.61 2.64
C ARG A 15 -25.26 26.53 3.81
N SER A 16 -25.44 25.96 5.00
CA SER A 16 -25.82 26.68 6.21
C SER A 16 -24.60 27.12 7.05
N PHE A 17 -24.88 27.88 8.10
CA PHE A 17 -23.86 28.27 9.07
C PHE A 17 -23.47 27.09 9.96
N PRO A 18 -22.17 26.76 10.05
CA PRO A 18 -21.73 25.77 11.02
C PRO A 18 -21.78 26.35 12.45
N ALA A 19 -21.69 25.46 13.44
CA ALA A 19 -21.45 25.88 14.81
C ALA A 19 -20.12 26.66 14.88
N ILE A 20 -20.12 27.77 15.63
CA ILE A 20 -18.96 28.66 15.72
C ILE A 20 -18.20 28.46 17.03
N GLY A 21 -16.89 28.25 16.94
CA GLY A 21 -15.99 28.20 18.09
C GLY A 21 -15.56 29.60 18.58
N ARG A 22 -15.00 29.66 19.80
CA ARG A 22 -14.49 30.93 20.38
C ARG A 22 -13.39 31.55 19.50
N ASP A 23 -12.50 30.75 18.97
CA ASP A 23 -11.37 31.22 18.16
C ASP A 23 -11.83 31.81 16.83
N GLU A 24 -12.82 31.18 16.18
CA GLU A 24 -13.43 31.67 14.95
C GLU A 24 -14.19 32.97 15.18
N LEU A 25 -14.92 33.06 16.30
CA LEU A 25 -15.63 34.27 16.71
C LEU A 25 -14.66 35.44 16.90
N ILE A 26 -13.53 35.21 17.58
CA ILE A 26 -12.50 36.25 17.78
C ILE A 26 -11.87 36.63 16.43
N ARG A 27 -11.56 35.64 15.59
CA ARG A 27 -10.82 35.85 14.34
C ARG A 27 -11.63 36.55 13.25
N TYR A 28 -12.89 36.17 13.07
CA TYR A 28 -13.69 36.61 11.92
C TYR A 28 -14.80 37.60 12.27
N PHE A 29 -15.31 37.57 13.51
CA PHE A 29 -16.41 38.42 13.97
C PHE A 29 -15.91 39.52 14.91
N THR A 30 -14.72 40.04 14.66
CA THR A 30 -14.18 41.23 15.33
C THR A 30 -13.90 42.28 14.28
N LEU A 31 -14.68 43.35 14.27
CA LEU A 31 -14.55 44.42 13.30
C LEU A 31 -13.39 45.37 13.65
N PRO A 32 -12.39 45.55 12.76
CA PRO A 32 -11.47 46.67 12.80
C PRO A 32 -12.19 48.01 12.53
N PRO A 33 -11.60 49.16 12.92
CA PRO A 33 -12.20 50.47 12.69
C PRO A 33 -12.47 50.78 11.19
N ALA A 34 -11.65 50.24 10.29
CA ALA A 34 -11.84 50.41 8.85
C ALA A 34 -13.11 49.70 8.35
N ASP A 35 -13.36 48.48 8.83
CA ASP A 35 -14.54 47.68 8.47
C ASP A 35 -15.79 48.32 9.06
N GLU A 36 -15.73 48.82 10.30
CA GLU A 36 -16.83 49.57 10.91
C GLU A 36 -17.19 50.83 10.10
N ALA A 37 -16.18 51.61 9.71
CA ALA A 37 -16.39 52.81 8.89
C ALA A 37 -16.98 52.47 7.51
N PHE A 38 -16.61 51.32 6.93
CA PHE A 38 -17.22 50.81 5.71
C PHE A 38 -18.69 50.43 5.94
N LEU A 39 -18.99 49.69 7.01
CA LEU A 39 -20.34 49.21 7.34
C LEU A 39 -21.31 50.35 7.65
N ARG A 40 -20.85 51.45 8.24
CA ARG A 40 -21.70 52.64 8.51
C ARG A 40 -22.18 53.37 7.25
N LYS A 41 -21.72 52.98 6.05
CA LYS A 41 -22.23 53.50 4.76
C LYS A 41 -23.59 52.90 4.40
N PHE A 42 -23.91 51.70 4.88
CA PHE A 42 -25.21 51.08 4.64
C PHE A 42 -26.31 51.81 5.43
N ARG A 43 -27.51 51.91 4.83
CA ARG A 43 -28.65 52.62 5.45
C ARG A 43 -29.55 51.64 6.20
N ARG A 44 -30.02 52.05 7.39
CA ARG A 44 -30.86 51.27 8.35
C ARG A 44 -30.06 50.25 9.15
N SER A 45 -30.39 50.13 10.44
CA SER A 45 -29.73 49.21 11.39
C SER A 45 -29.70 47.77 10.86
N GLN A 46 -30.82 47.28 10.33
CA GLN A 46 -30.92 45.93 9.74
C GLN A 46 -29.91 45.66 8.62
N ASN A 47 -29.63 46.66 7.76
CA ASN A 47 -28.73 46.50 6.62
C ASN A 47 -27.27 46.62 7.08
N VAL A 48 -26.99 47.49 8.03
CA VAL A 48 -25.66 47.62 8.65
C VAL A 48 -25.29 46.31 9.33
N LEU A 49 -26.18 45.76 10.16
CA LEU A 49 -25.93 44.50 10.87
C LEU A 49 -25.88 43.31 9.90
N GLY A 50 -26.77 43.24 8.91
CA GLY A 50 -26.73 42.20 7.89
C GLY A 50 -25.48 42.25 7.01
N ALA A 51 -25.03 43.43 6.60
CA ALA A 51 -23.75 43.61 5.89
C ALA A 51 -22.56 43.21 6.77
N ALA A 52 -22.60 43.50 8.08
CA ALA A 52 -21.55 43.10 9.02
C ALA A 52 -21.44 41.58 9.15
N VAL A 53 -22.58 40.88 9.17
CA VAL A 53 -22.61 39.41 9.15
C VAL A 53 -21.99 38.89 7.85
N GLN A 54 -22.37 39.43 6.69
CA GLN A 54 -21.80 39.00 5.41
C GLN A 54 -20.28 39.26 5.32
N LEU A 55 -19.83 40.44 5.75
CA LEU A 55 -18.43 40.85 5.77
C LEU A 55 -17.58 39.90 6.64
N SER A 56 -18.11 39.48 7.78
CA SER A 56 -17.43 38.56 8.71
C SER A 56 -17.47 37.11 8.20
N THR A 57 -18.59 36.72 7.57
CA THR A 57 -18.83 35.34 7.13
C THR A 57 -18.01 34.97 5.90
N LEU A 58 -17.81 35.90 4.97
CA LEU A 58 -17.15 35.61 3.71
C LEU A 58 -15.70 35.10 3.90
N PRO A 59 -14.84 35.73 4.73
CA PRO A 59 -13.51 35.19 5.06
C PRO A 59 -13.54 33.89 5.88
N TRP A 60 -14.57 33.69 6.70
CA TRP A 60 -14.72 32.50 7.52
C TRP A 60 -15.02 31.26 6.67
N LEU A 61 -16.08 31.33 5.86
CA LEU A 61 -16.62 30.17 5.12
C LEU A 61 -16.18 30.13 3.65
N GLY A 62 -15.74 31.25 3.07
CA GLY A 62 -15.47 31.38 1.64
C GLY A 62 -16.73 31.60 0.78
N PHE A 63 -17.89 31.70 1.42
CA PHE A 63 -19.18 32.08 0.85
C PHE A 63 -20.07 32.65 1.94
N VAL A 64 -21.26 33.13 1.58
CA VAL A 64 -22.28 33.60 2.52
C VAL A 64 -23.55 32.75 2.33
N PRO A 65 -24.06 32.08 3.38
CA PRO A 65 -25.35 31.39 3.33
C PRO A 65 -26.50 32.31 2.94
N ASP A 66 -27.51 31.75 2.27
CA ASP A 66 -28.65 32.52 1.78
C ASP A 66 -29.50 33.10 2.93
N ASP A 67 -29.72 32.30 3.98
CA ASP A 67 -30.40 32.69 5.21
C ASP A 67 -29.41 33.35 6.18
N VAL A 68 -29.05 34.60 5.89
CA VAL A 68 -28.12 35.39 6.72
C VAL A 68 -28.58 35.51 8.18
N PRO A 69 -29.89 35.69 8.49
CA PRO A 69 -30.38 35.67 9.88
C PRO A 69 -30.12 34.38 10.67
N ALA A 70 -29.87 33.24 10.02
CA ALA A 70 -29.53 31.97 10.68
C ALA A 70 -28.08 31.88 11.19
N VAL A 71 -27.30 32.96 11.10
CA VAL A 71 -25.96 33.04 11.70
C VAL A 71 -26.01 32.77 13.21
N PRO A 72 -24.98 32.13 13.82
CA PRO A 72 -25.01 31.80 15.24
C PRO A 72 -25.24 33.03 16.14
N PRO A 73 -26.08 32.95 17.19
CA PRO A 73 -26.43 34.10 18.03
C PRO A 73 -25.22 34.79 18.67
N ALA A 74 -24.18 34.03 19.01
CA ALA A 74 -22.93 34.58 19.57
C ALA A 74 -22.20 35.51 18.58
N ALA A 75 -22.26 35.21 17.28
CA ALA A 75 -21.70 36.04 16.23
C ALA A 75 -22.48 37.35 16.05
N VAL A 76 -23.82 37.26 15.99
CA VAL A 76 -24.68 38.46 15.89
C VAL A 76 -24.51 39.35 17.11
N GLY A 77 -24.56 38.79 18.31
CA GLY A 77 -24.44 39.55 19.55
C GLY A 77 -23.12 40.31 19.65
N ARG A 78 -22.02 39.69 19.17
CA ARG A 78 -20.71 40.35 19.12
C ARG A 78 -20.70 41.52 18.14
N LEU A 79 -21.18 41.32 16.91
CA LEU A 79 -21.24 42.38 15.90
C LEU A 79 -22.18 43.52 16.31
N ALA A 80 -23.36 43.19 16.85
CA ALA A 80 -24.33 44.15 17.34
C ALA A 80 -23.74 45.02 18.46
N CYS A 81 -22.99 44.42 19.39
CA CYS A 81 -22.28 45.15 20.44
C CYS A 81 -21.21 46.10 19.88
N GLN A 82 -20.41 45.66 18.92
CA GLN A 82 -19.38 46.50 18.28
C GLN A 82 -19.96 47.67 17.48
N LEU A 83 -21.17 47.51 16.91
CA LEU A 83 -21.83 48.51 16.07
C LEU A 83 -22.85 49.37 16.82
N GLU A 84 -23.03 49.15 18.12
CA GLU A 84 -24.04 49.81 18.96
C GLU A 84 -25.48 49.62 18.42
N LEU A 85 -25.78 48.42 17.93
CA LEU A 85 -27.09 48.03 17.38
C LEU A 85 -27.76 46.94 18.23
N ALA A 86 -29.06 46.74 18.04
CA ALA A 86 -29.77 45.63 18.67
C ALA A 86 -29.58 44.36 17.84
N ALA A 87 -29.27 43.22 18.47
CA ALA A 87 -29.15 41.94 17.75
C ALA A 87 -30.44 41.55 17.00
N GLY A 88 -31.59 41.98 17.51
CA GLY A 88 -32.90 41.81 16.87
C GLY A 88 -33.08 42.62 15.58
N ASP A 89 -32.25 43.63 15.33
CA ASP A 89 -32.31 44.43 14.09
C ASP A 89 -32.00 43.58 12.84
N LEU A 90 -31.35 42.42 13.01
CA LEU A 90 -31.09 41.50 11.91
C LEU A 90 -32.38 40.83 11.39
N ALA A 91 -33.45 40.81 12.18
CA ALA A 91 -34.73 40.25 11.76
C ALA A 91 -35.27 41.03 10.54
N GLY A 92 -35.61 40.30 9.48
CA GLY A 92 -36.07 40.89 8.21
C GLY A 92 -34.95 41.35 7.27
N TYR A 93 -33.67 41.19 7.65
CA TYR A 93 -32.56 41.38 6.72
C TYR A 93 -32.61 40.33 5.61
N GLY A 94 -32.53 40.76 4.36
CA GLY A 94 -32.47 39.85 3.21
C GLY A 94 -33.82 39.32 2.72
N GLU A 95 -34.96 39.82 3.22
CA GLU A 95 -36.30 39.50 2.65
C GLU A 95 -36.39 39.76 1.13
N ARG A 96 -35.64 40.74 0.64
CA ARG A 96 -35.41 40.96 -0.79
C ARG A 96 -34.04 40.41 -1.17
N GLU A 97 -34.02 39.37 -1.99
CA GLU A 97 -32.80 38.71 -2.49
C GLU A 97 -31.82 39.70 -3.14
N GLN A 98 -32.35 40.71 -3.85
CA GLN A 98 -31.57 41.75 -4.51
C GLN A 98 -30.69 42.52 -3.52
N THR A 99 -31.23 42.90 -2.36
CA THR A 99 -30.49 43.65 -1.33
C THR A 99 -29.33 42.83 -0.79
N ARG A 100 -29.56 41.55 -0.50
CA ARG A 100 -28.52 40.62 0.00
C ARG A 100 -27.38 40.49 -1.01
N THR A 101 -27.74 40.34 -2.28
CA THR A 101 -26.81 40.10 -3.38
C THR A 101 -25.98 41.34 -3.71
N ASP A 102 -26.60 42.53 -3.65
CA ASP A 102 -25.90 43.79 -3.91
C ASP A 102 -24.94 44.14 -2.76
N HIS A 103 -25.35 43.96 -1.50
CA HIS A 103 -24.42 44.10 -0.37
C HIS A 103 -23.24 43.13 -0.46
N LEU A 104 -23.48 41.87 -0.86
CA LEU A 104 -22.40 40.90 -1.03
C LEU A 104 -21.39 41.34 -2.10
N LYS A 105 -21.84 41.98 -3.19
CA LYS A 105 -20.94 42.53 -4.21
C LYS A 105 -20.09 43.67 -3.64
N GLU A 106 -20.69 44.63 -2.95
CA GLU A 106 -19.98 45.75 -2.33
C GLU A 106 -18.94 45.27 -1.31
N ILE A 107 -19.30 44.28 -0.49
CA ILE A 107 -18.42 43.64 0.49
C ILE A 107 -17.29 42.88 -0.20
N ALA A 108 -17.60 42.13 -1.27
CA ALA A 108 -16.59 41.40 -2.01
C ALA A 108 -15.56 42.36 -2.62
N GLU A 109 -16.01 43.47 -3.21
CA GLU A 109 -15.12 44.51 -3.73
C GLU A 109 -14.25 45.11 -2.62
N TYR A 110 -14.83 45.43 -1.46
CA TYR A 110 -14.10 45.97 -0.31
C TYR A 110 -13.01 45.02 0.20
N LEU A 111 -13.31 43.73 0.34
CA LEU A 111 -12.38 42.72 0.86
C LEU A 111 -11.41 42.17 -0.20
N GLY A 112 -11.57 42.56 -1.47
CA GLY A 112 -10.80 42.08 -2.62
C GLY A 112 -11.15 40.64 -3.02
N TRP A 113 -12.40 40.23 -2.81
CA TRP A 113 -12.93 38.94 -3.25
C TRP A 113 -13.50 39.02 -4.67
N LYS A 114 -13.34 37.92 -5.39
CA LYS A 114 -13.80 37.76 -6.77
C LYS A 114 -15.02 36.87 -6.83
N GLN A 115 -15.97 37.21 -7.69
CA GLN A 115 -17.01 36.28 -8.11
C GLN A 115 -16.38 35.20 -9.01
N PRO A 116 -16.81 33.93 -8.92
CA PRO A 116 -16.28 32.87 -9.77
C PRO A 116 -16.77 33.08 -11.20
N LYS A 117 -15.89 33.59 -12.09
CA LYS A 117 -16.16 33.74 -13.52
C LYS A 117 -15.48 32.59 -14.28
N ALA A 118 -15.48 32.68 -15.61
CA ALA A 118 -14.90 31.65 -16.48
C ALA A 118 -13.43 31.35 -16.17
N ILE A 119 -12.63 32.37 -15.83
CA ILE A 119 -11.19 32.20 -15.52
C ILE A 119 -11.03 31.46 -14.20
N GLU A 120 -11.67 31.93 -13.12
CA GLU A 120 -11.59 31.31 -11.80
C GLU A 120 -12.15 29.88 -11.81
N HIS A 121 -13.19 29.62 -12.61
CA HIS A 121 -13.71 28.28 -12.81
C HIS A 121 -12.71 27.36 -13.51
N LYS A 122 -11.95 27.86 -14.49
CA LYS A 122 -10.91 27.10 -15.17
C LYS A 122 -9.72 26.82 -14.26
N GLU A 123 -9.28 27.82 -13.49
CA GLU A 123 -8.21 27.64 -12.50
C GLU A 123 -8.59 26.61 -11.43
N LEU A 124 -9.86 26.64 -10.97
CA LEU A 124 -10.40 25.61 -10.09
C LEU A 124 -10.42 24.22 -10.74
N ASP A 125 -10.80 24.11 -12.01
CA ASP A 125 -10.82 22.83 -12.72
C ASP A 125 -9.42 22.25 -12.88
N GLU A 126 -8.42 23.08 -13.21
CA GLU A 126 -7.00 22.68 -13.29
C GLU A 126 -6.46 22.24 -11.92
N PHE A 127 -6.79 22.98 -10.86
CA PHE A 127 -6.44 22.62 -9.49
C PHE A 127 -7.06 21.27 -9.08
N LEU A 128 -8.36 21.10 -9.30
CA LEU A 128 -9.08 19.88 -8.96
C LEU A 128 -8.57 18.67 -9.76
N LEU A 129 -8.23 18.83 -11.04
CA LEU A 129 -7.64 17.78 -11.86
C LEU A 129 -6.29 17.30 -11.31
N ALA A 130 -5.42 18.23 -10.94
CA ALA A 130 -4.13 17.90 -10.34
C ALA A 130 -4.31 17.10 -9.04
N ARG A 131 -5.23 17.54 -8.17
CA ARG A 131 -5.56 16.84 -6.92
C ARG A 131 -6.26 15.50 -7.16
N ALA A 132 -7.15 15.40 -8.14
CA ALA A 132 -7.88 14.18 -8.47
C ALA A 132 -6.97 13.08 -9.06
N THR A 133 -5.85 13.48 -9.66
CA THR A 133 -4.81 12.56 -10.13
C THR A 133 -4.08 11.89 -8.96
N GLU A 134 -3.99 12.55 -7.82
CA GLU A 134 -3.37 12.04 -6.58
C GLU A 134 -4.39 11.28 -5.71
N HIS A 135 -5.61 11.81 -5.57
CA HIS A 135 -6.65 11.31 -4.66
C HIS A 135 -8.02 11.16 -5.34
N ASP A 136 -8.72 10.05 -5.12
CA ASP A 136 -10.04 9.81 -5.73
C ASP A 136 -11.24 10.11 -4.79
N SER A 137 -11.00 10.59 -3.57
CA SER A 137 -12.07 10.87 -2.60
C SER A 137 -12.83 12.17 -2.97
N PRO A 138 -14.14 12.10 -3.28
CA PRO A 138 -14.88 13.29 -3.66
C PRO A 138 -15.03 14.30 -2.51
N SER A 139 -15.18 13.82 -1.27
CA SER A 139 -15.30 14.69 -0.09
C SER A 139 -13.98 15.40 0.23
N LEU A 140 -12.84 14.74 0.00
CA LEU A 140 -11.52 15.39 0.10
C LEU A 140 -11.36 16.46 -0.99
N LEU A 141 -11.66 16.13 -2.24
CA LEU A 141 -11.55 17.08 -3.36
C LEU A 141 -12.45 18.30 -3.19
N PHE A 142 -13.66 18.10 -2.68
CA PHE A 142 -14.58 19.19 -2.35
C PHE A 142 -13.99 20.13 -1.30
N ARG A 143 -13.45 19.59 -0.19
CA ARG A 143 -12.81 20.40 0.86
C ARG A 143 -11.59 21.15 0.34
N LEU A 144 -10.72 20.47 -0.42
CA LEU A 144 -9.55 21.11 -1.05
C LEU A 144 -9.98 22.22 -2.02
N GLY A 145 -11.07 22.02 -2.78
CA GLY A 145 -11.65 23.05 -3.64
C GLY A 145 -12.12 24.28 -2.85
N CYS A 146 -12.83 24.08 -1.73
CA CYS A 146 -13.24 25.18 -0.85
C CYS A 146 -12.03 25.94 -0.27
N GLU A 147 -11.00 25.22 0.19
CA GLU A 147 -9.77 25.82 0.73
C GLU A 147 -9.02 26.63 -0.34
N TYR A 148 -8.90 26.07 -1.55
CA TYR A 148 -8.30 26.74 -2.70
C TYR A 148 -9.02 28.04 -3.02
N LEU A 149 -10.36 27.99 -3.19
CA LEU A 149 -11.18 29.17 -3.50
C LEU A 149 -11.04 30.25 -2.43
N ARG A 150 -11.10 29.86 -1.14
CA ARG A 150 -10.90 30.80 -0.02
C ARG A 150 -9.50 31.42 -0.04
N SER A 151 -8.46 30.64 -0.33
CA SER A 151 -7.08 31.14 -0.43
C SER A 151 -6.88 32.10 -1.62
N ALA A 152 -7.57 31.85 -2.73
CA ALA A 152 -7.57 32.68 -3.93
C ALA A 152 -8.52 33.89 -3.82
N LYS A 153 -9.20 34.06 -2.68
CA LYS A 153 -10.28 35.03 -2.46
C LYS A 153 -11.36 34.98 -3.55
N VAL A 154 -11.73 33.78 -3.98
CA VAL A 154 -12.85 33.56 -4.90
C VAL A 154 -14.04 33.06 -4.11
N ILE A 155 -15.19 33.71 -4.27
CA ILE A 155 -16.44 33.30 -3.62
C ILE A 155 -16.79 31.90 -4.12
N ARG A 156 -16.97 30.96 -3.19
CA ARG A 156 -17.28 29.57 -3.53
C ARG A 156 -18.61 29.52 -4.29
N PRO A 157 -18.68 28.87 -5.45
CA PRO A 157 -19.95 28.63 -6.13
C PRO A 157 -20.84 27.73 -5.27
N GLY A 158 -22.13 27.65 -5.64
CA GLY A 158 -23.07 26.76 -4.95
C GLY A 158 -22.55 25.33 -4.83
N VAL A 159 -22.91 24.63 -3.76
CA VAL A 159 -22.42 23.28 -3.42
C VAL A 159 -22.57 22.31 -4.59
N VAL A 160 -23.69 22.38 -5.32
CA VAL A 160 -23.97 21.53 -6.49
C VAL A 160 -22.95 21.76 -7.61
N VAL A 161 -22.69 23.02 -7.96
CA VAL A 161 -21.73 23.38 -9.01
C VAL A 161 -20.32 22.91 -8.65
N LEU A 162 -19.91 23.08 -7.39
CA LEU A 162 -18.61 22.60 -6.94
C LEU A 162 -18.52 21.06 -6.98
N LEU A 163 -19.60 20.36 -6.61
CA LEU A 163 -19.67 18.89 -6.71
C LEU A 163 -19.61 18.39 -8.16
N GLU A 164 -20.29 19.07 -9.08
CA GLU A 164 -20.21 18.76 -10.51
C GLU A 164 -18.79 18.94 -11.03
N LYS A 165 -18.09 20.00 -10.63
CA LYS A 165 -16.67 20.21 -10.95
C LYS A 165 -15.78 19.13 -10.36
N VAL A 166 -16.00 18.70 -9.11
CA VAL A 166 -15.30 17.56 -8.52
C VAL A 166 -15.53 16.28 -9.32
N ALA A 167 -16.77 16.00 -9.74
CA ALA A 167 -17.08 14.83 -10.55
C ALA A 167 -16.43 14.88 -11.95
N SER A 168 -16.41 16.06 -12.57
CA SER A 168 -15.73 16.31 -13.84
C SER A 168 -14.22 16.08 -13.71
N ALA A 169 -13.58 16.68 -12.70
CA ALA A 169 -12.16 16.53 -12.43
C ALA A 169 -11.76 15.06 -12.19
N ARG A 170 -12.59 14.29 -11.46
CA ARG A 170 -12.37 12.85 -11.27
C ARG A 170 -12.45 12.07 -12.58
N THR A 171 -13.44 12.36 -13.41
CA THR A 171 -13.59 11.73 -14.73
C THR A 171 -12.40 12.06 -15.64
N ALA A 172 -11.95 13.32 -15.64
CA ALA A 172 -10.75 13.74 -16.36
C ALA A 172 -9.48 13.06 -15.82
N ALA A 173 -9.33 12.93 -14.51
CA ALA A 173 -8.21 12.22 -13.89
C ALA A 173 -8.21 10.72 -14.22
N GLU A 174 -9.37 10.08 -14.33
CA GLU A 174 -9.50 8.70 -14.83
C GLU A 174 -9.04 8.59 -16.29
N GLN A 175 -9.47 9.50 -17.16
CA GLN A 175 -9.05 9.54 -18.57
C GLN A 175 -7.54 9.77 -18.70
N GLU A 176 -7.00 10.72 -17.94
CA GLU A 176 -5.56 11.02 -17.89
C GLU A 176 -4.75 9.82 -17.39
N THR A 177 -5.24 9.13 -16.34
CA THR A 177 -4.63 7.89 -15.84
C THR A 177 -4.54 6.85 -16.96
N HIS A 178 -5.64 6.65 -17.70
CA HIS A 178 -5.67 5.71 -18.82
C HIS A 178 -4.72 6.13 -19.93
N ALA A 179 -4.75 7.40 -20.36
CA ALA A 179 -3.90 7.93 -21.42
C ALA A 179 -2.40 7.69 -21.12
N ARG A 180 -1.97 7.91 -19.88
CA ARG A 180 -0.58 7.69 -19.46
C ARG A 180 -0.12 6.23 -19.54
N VAL A 181 -1.04 5.27 -19.38
CA VAL A 181 -0.70 3.83 -19.44
C VAL A 181 -1.13 3.18 -20.75
N ALA A 182 -1.81 3.88 -21.65
CA ALA A 182 -2.34 3.34 -22.90
C ALA A 182 -1.25 2.69 -23.76
N HIS A 183 -0.05 3.27 -23.80
CA HIS A 183 1.10 2.71 -24.52
C HIS A 183 1.54 1.33 -24.00
N LEU A 184 1.22 0.98 -22.75
CA LEU A 184 1.49 -0.34 -22.18
C LEU A 184 0.40 -1.37 -22.54
N LEU A 185 -0.78 -0.92 -22.96
CA LEU A 185 -1.94 -1.78 -23.24
C LEU A 185 -1.95 -2.30 -24.68
N THR A 186 -0.94 -3.10 -25.03
CA THR A 186 -0.95 -3.85 -26.30
C THR A 186 -2.16 -4.80 -26.35
N GLY A 187 -2.63 -5.17 -27.54
CA GLY A 187 -3.78 -6.08 -27.68
C GLY A 187 -3.57 -7.45 -27.02
N GLU A 188 -2.33 -7.92 -26.92
CA GLU A 188 -1.99 -9.11 -26.13
C GLU A 188 -2.07 -8.85 -24.62
N ARG A 189 -1.49 -7.75 -24.14
CA ARG A 189 -1.52 -7.42 -22.71
C ARG A 189 -2.94 -7.15 -22.21
N ALA A 190 -3.74 -6.40 -22.96
CA ALA A 190 -5.14 -6.15 -22.63
C ALA A 190 -5.94 -7.45 -22.48
N ARG A 191 -5.77 -8.40 -23.42
CA ARG A 191 -6.38 -9.74 -23.32
C ARG A 191 -5.85 -10.52 -22.11
N GLY A 192 -4.54 -10.46 -21.85
CA GLY A 192 -3.93 -11.08 -20.67
C GLY A 192 -4.53 -10.55 -19.36
N LEU A 193 -4.74 -9.23 -19.26
CA LEU A 193 -5.38 -8.60 -18.10
C LEU A 193 -6.86 -9.02 -17.98
N ASP A 194 -7.61 -9.03 -19.07
CA ASP A 194 -9.01 -9.44 -19.05
C ASP A 194 -9.17 -10.93 -18.68
N ASN A 195 -8.24 -11.78 -19.12
CA ASN A 195 -8.18 -13.19 -18.71
C ASN A 195 -7.92 -13.39 -17.22
N LEU A 196 -7.42 -12.38 -16.49
CA LEU A 196 -7.31 -12.46 -15.02
C LEU A 196 -8.69 -12.54 -14.34
N LEU A 197 -9.72 -12.02 -15.00
CA LEU A 197 -11.08 -11.93 -14.47
C LEU A 197 -11.90 -13.19 -14.76
N VAL A 198 -11.51 -13.96 -15.78
CA VAL A 198 -12.19 -15.19 -16.19
C VAL A 198 -11.90 -16.31 -15.18
N VAL A 199 -12.91 -17.14 -14.91
CA VAL A 199 -12.77 -18.32 -14.05
C VAL A 199 -11.89 -19.35 -14.77
N ASP A 200 -10.80 -19.75 -14.13
CA ASP A 200 -9.93 -20.80 -14.63
C ASP A 200 -10.49 -22.17 -14.18
N PRO A 201 -10.80 -23.09 -15.12
CA PRO A 201 -11.35 -24.40 -14.79
C PRO A 201 -10.46 -25.26 -13.89
N ALA A 202 -9.13 -25.13 -14.02
CA ALA A 202 -8.17 -25.88 -13.22
C ALA A 202 -8.11 -25.34 -11.79
N LEU A 203 -8.19 -24.01 -11.62
CA LEU A 203 -8.17 -23.36 -10.30
C LEU A 203 -9.55 -23.27 -9.63
N ARG A 204 -10.64 -23.52 -10.38
CA ARG A 204 -12.04 -23.27 -9.98
C ARG A 204 -12.29 -21.86 -9.44
N SER A 205 -11.43 -20.91 -9.81
CA SER A 205 -11.44 -19.52 -9.36
C SER A 205 -10.77 -18.64 -10.43
N SER A 206 -10.98 -17.33 -10.39
CA SER A 206 -10.28 -16.44 -11.31
C SER A 206 -8.81 -16.30 -10.94
N ARG A 207 -7.95 -16.05 -11.94
CA ARG A 207 -6.52 -15.80 -11.71
C ARG A 207 -6.30 -14.58 -10.80
N LEU A 208 -7.17 -13.58 -10.88
CA LEU A 208 -7.20 -12.45 -9.95
C LEU A 208 -7.36 -12.91 -8.49
N HIS A 209 -8.37 -13.75 -8.21
CA HIS A 209 -8.61 -14.24 -6.86
C HIS A 209 -7.45 -15.10 -6.37
N TRP A 210 -6.98 -16.01 -7.22
CA TRP A 210 -5.83 -16.87 -6.92
C TRP A 210 -4.57 -16.07 -6.60
N LEU A 211 -4.27 -14.98 -7.32
CA LEU A 211 -3.14 -14.10 -7.00
C LEU A 211 -3.27 -13.45 -5.61
N GLY A 212 -4.50 -13.11 -5.21
CA GLY A 212 -4.80 -12.55 -3.89
C GLY A 212 -4.69 -13.54 -2.72
N THR A 213 -4.78 -14.85 -2.96
CA THR A 213 -4.74 -15.87 -1.90
C THR A 213 -3.33 -16.00 -1.29
N GLY A 214 -3.21 -15.77 0.01
CA GLY A 214 -1.95 -15.98 0.76
C GLY A 214 -1.67 -17.46 1.09
N PRO A 215 -0.42 -17.80 1.45
CA PRO A 215 -0.09 -19.12 1.99
C PRO A 215 -0.59 -19.23 3.45
N VAL A 216 -0.99 -20.44 3.87
CA VAL A 216 -1.48 -20.69 5.23
C VAL A 216 -0.33 -20.88 6.23
N GLN A 217 0.80 -21.43 5.78
CA GLN A 217 1.98 -21.70 6.62
C GLN A 217 3.26 -21.68 5.78
N ALA A 218 4.41 -21.46 6.42
CA ALA A 218 5.71 -21.57 5.78
C ALA A 218 6.08 -23.04 5.57
N SER A 219 6.00 -23.51 4.32
CA SER A 219 6.34 -24.89 3.95
C SER A 219 6.96 -24.93 2.55
N PRO A 220 7.73 -25.98 2.20
CA PRO A 220 8.25 -26.15 0.84
C PRO A 220 7.14 -26.11 -0.23
N THR A 221 5.97 -26.68 0.06
CA THR A 221 4.79 -26.63 -0.81
C THR A 221 4.29 -25.19 -1.01
N SER A 222 4.30 -24.38 0.05
CA SER A 222 3.89 -22.97 -0.01
C SER A 222 4.89 -22.10 -0.77
N VAL A 223 6.19 -22.41 -0.67
CA VAL A 223 7.22 -21.80 -1.52
C VAL A 223 6.94 -22.13 -2.99
N GLY A 224 6.71 -23.41 -3.31
CA GLY A 224 6.37 -23.85 -4.67
C GLY A 224 5.15 -23.13 -5.25
N GLY A 225 4.06 -23.01 -4.48
CA GLY A 225 2.86 -22.29 -4.92
C GLY A 225 3.07 -20.78 -5.13
N LYS A 226 3.98 -20.15 -4.38
CA LYS A 226 4.35 -18.74 -4.60
C LYS A 226 5.28 -18.57 -5.81
N VAL A 227 6.17 -19.53 -6.06
CA VAL A 227 6.98 -19.58 -7.29
C VAL A 227 6.09 -19.73 -8.52
N GLU A 228 5.05 -20.55 -8.46
CA GLU A 228 4.07 -20.67 -9.55
C GLU A 228 3.38 -19.33 -9.85
N LYS A 229 2.97 -18.58 -8.82
CA LYS A 229 2.44 -17.21 -8.98
C LYS A 229 3.46 -16.27 -9.60
N LEU A 230 4.72 -16.36 -9.18
CA LEU A 230 5.79 -15.53 -9.72
C LEU A 230 6.05 -15.83 -11.20
N LEU A 231 6.07 -17.11 -11.60
CA LEU A 231 6.21 -17.52 -12.98
C LEU A 231 5.04 -17.06 -13.84
N PHE A 232 3.81 -17.18 -13.33
CA PHE A 232 2.62 -16.65 -14.00
C PHE A 232 2.72 -15.13 -14.24
N LEU A 233 3.11 -14.35 -13.21
CA LEU A 233 3.28 -12.91 -13.32
C LEU A 233 4.42 -12.53 -14.29
N ARG A 234 5.51 -13.31 -14.32
CA ARG A 234 6.58 -13.13 -15.31
C ARG A 234 6.12 -13.43 -16.73
N GLY A 235 5.25 -14.42 -16.93
CA GLY A 235 4.64 -14.72 -18.23
C GLY A 235 3.72 -13.61 -18.75
N LEU A 236 3.29 -12.69 -17.90
CA LEU A 236 2.54 -11.47 -18.26
C LEU A 236 3.42 -10.22 -18.31
N ASP A 237 4.75 -10.38 -18.24
CA ASP A 237 5.74 -9.31 -18.18
C ASP A 237 5.51 -8.32 -17.02
N ALA A 238 4.91 -8.77 -15.91
CA ALA A 238 4.53 -7.90 -14.80
C ALA A 238 5.72 -7.13 -14.20
N HIS A 239 6.86 -7.80 -14.15
CA HIS A 239 8.12 -7.29 -13.61
C HIS A 239 8.80 -6.25 -14.49
N THR A 240 8.44 -6.12 -15.76
CA THR A 240 9.02 -5.13 -16.69
C THR A 240 8.09 -3.93 -16.90
N LEU A 241 6.93 -3.89 -16.24
CA LEU A 241 5.97 -2.79 -16.37
C LEU A 241 6.54 -1.50 -15.77
N ASN A 242 6.85 -0.54 -16.63
CA ASN A 242 7.22 0.79 -16.20
C ASN A 242 5.99 1.68 -16.03
N LEU A 243 5.52 1.81 -14.79
CA LEU A 243 4.39 2.69 -14.44
C LEU A 243 4.85 4.06 -13.91
N SER A 244 6.08 4.49 -14.15
CA SER A 244 6.60 5.77 -13.61
C SER A 244 5.85 7.02 -14.10
N ALA A 245 5.12 6.91 -15.22
CA ALA A 245 4.24 7.97 -15.71
C ALA A 245 3.08 8.29 -14.74
N LEU A 246 2.70 7.34 -13.88
CA LEU A 246 1.69 7.54 -12.84
C LEU A 246 2.35 7.95 -11.51
N PRO A 247 1.76 8.91 -10.76
CA PRO A 247 2.20 9.21 -9.40
C PRO A 247 2.20 7.97 -8.50
N ALA A 248 3.12 7.90 -7.54
CA ALA A 248 3.27 6.74 -6.67
C ALA A 248 1.98 6.42 -5.88
N GLU A 249 1.33 7.45 -5.32
CA GLU A 249 0.05 7.30 -4.61
C GLU A 249 -1.05 6.74 -5.51
N ARG A 250 -1.13 7.23 -6.75
CA ARG A 250 -2.11 6.76 -7.74
C ARG A 250 -1.92 5.27 -8.06
N ARG A 251 -0.67 4.82 -8.22
CA ARG A 251 -0.37 3.39 -8.44
C ARG A 251 -0.81 2.53 -7.26
N ARG A 252 -0.47 2.94 -6.04
CA ARG A 252 -0.87 2.20 -4.81
C ARG A 252 -2.38 2.14 -4.67
N HIS A 253 -3.05 3.26 -4.89
CA HIS A 253 -4.51 3.36 -4.81
C HIS A 253 -5.21 2.43 -5.81
N LEU A 254 -4.80 2.47 -7.09
CA LEU A 254 -5.38 1.61 -8.13
C LEU A 254 -5.11 0.12 -7.85
N ALA A 255 -3.90 -0.23 -7.42
CA ALA A 255 -3.58 -1.60 -7.01
C ALA A 255 -4.45 -2.05 -5.82
N GLN A 256 -4.69 -1.17 -4.84
CA GLN A 256 -5.55 -1.45 -3.69
C GLN A 256 -7.02 -1.63 -4.09
N ILE A 257 -7.52 -0.84 -5.04
CA ILE A 257 -8.86 -1.06 -5.64
C ILE A 257 -8.91 -2.45 -6.28
N GLY A 258 -7.90 -2.80 -7.08
CA GLY A 258 -7.81 -4.11 -7.73
C GLY A 258 -7.83 -5.29 -6.75
N ARG A 259 -7.23 -5.15 -5.56
CA ARG A 259 -7.27 -6.19 -4.51
C ARG A 259 -8.64 -6.34 -3.84
N ARG A 260 -9.36 -5.24 -3.68
CA ARG A 260 -10.64 -5.22 -2.95
C ARG A 260 -11.81 -5.66 -3.82
N LEU A 261 -11.75 -5.37 -5.12
CA LEU A 261 -12.84 -5.69 -6.04
C LEU A 261 -12.81 -7.16 -6.47
N THR A 262 -14.01 -7.73 -6.65
CA THR A 262 -14.16 -9.05 -7.26
C THR A 262 -13.92 -8.97 -8.76
N ALA A 263 -13.62 -10.12 -9.38
CA ALA A 263 -13.45 -10.19 -10.83
C ALA A 263 -14.68 -9.67 -11.58
N GLN A 264 -15.89 -10.04 -11.14
CA GLN A 264 -17.15 -9.56 -11.71
C GLN A 264 -17.34 -8.04 -11.56
N ALA A 265 -16.92 -7.45 -10.43
CA ALA A 265 -17.02 -6.01 -10.23
C ALA A 265 -16.05 -5.22 -11.13
N LEU A 266 -14.90 -5.80 -11.45
CA LEU A 266 -13.94 -5.23 -12.41
C LEU A 266 -14.40 -5.43 -13.85
N GLU A 267 -14.98 -6.59 -14.18
CA GLU A 267 -15.47 -6.92 -15.52
C GLU A 267 -16.56 -5.94 -15.97
N ARG A 268 -17.48 -5.56 -15.08
CA ARG A 268 -18.55 -4.59 -15.33
C ARG A 268 -18.06 -3.16 -15.61
N ARG A 269 -16.78 -2.86 -15.35
CA ARG A 269 -16.21 -1.53 -15.62
C ARG A 269 -15.76 -1.44 -17.07
N GLU A 270 -15.85 -0.24 -17.61
CA GLU A 270 -15.26 0.11 -18.89
C GLU A 270 -13.74 -0.18 -18.91
N ALA A 271 -13.23 -0.59 -20.07
CA ALA A 271 -11.82 -0.96 -20.27
C ALA A 271 -10.86 0.16 -19.81
N ASN A 272 -11.20 1.41 -20.09
CA ASN A 272 -10.44 2.60 -19.72
C ASN A 272 -10.20 2.72 -18.19
N ARG A 273 -11.11 2.23 -17.36
CA ARG A 273 -11.00 2.20 -15.89
C ARG A 273 -10.44 0.88 -15.40
N ARG A 274 -10.84 -0.22 -16.03
CA ARG A 274 -10.47 -1.59 -15.67
C ARG A 274 -8.98 -1.86 -15.86
N HIS A 275 -8.43 -1.49 -17.02
CA HIS A 275 -7.06 -1.84 -17.38
C HIS A 275 -5.99 -1.15 -16.54
N PRO A 276 -6.07 0.16 -16.20
CA PRO A 276 -5.12 0.78 -15.28
C PRO A 276 -5.13 0.15 -13.89
N ILE A 277 -6.29 -0.27 -13.38
CA ILE A 277 -6.42 -0.98 -12.11
C ILE A 277 -5.70 -2.33 -12.19
N LEU A 278 -5.93 -3.11 -13.24
CA LEU A 278 -5.29 -4.42 -13.41
C LEU A 278 -3.78 -4.32 -13.64
N LEU A 279 -3.32 -3.34 -14.43
CA LEU A 279 -1.88 -3.08 -14.65
C LEU A 279 -1.15 -2.77 -13.35
N THR A 280 -1.69 -1.83 -12.57
CA THR A 280 -1.07 -1.42 -11.29
C THR A 280 -1.11 -2.55 -10.28
N LEU A 281 -2.21 -3.32 -10.23
CA LEU A 281 -2.29 -4.51 -9.41
C LEU A 281 -1.24 -5.55 -9.79
N LEU A 282 -1.09 -5.85 -11.07
CA LEU A 282 -0.18 -6.87 -11.58
C LEU A 282 1.28 -6.50 -11.32
N ALA A 283 1.66 -5.24 -11.57
CA ALA A 283 2.98 -4.72 -11.22
C ALA A 283 3.26 -4.81 -9.71
N GLN A 284 2.30 -4.41 -8.87
CA GLN A 284 2.46 -4.52 -7.41
C GLN A 284 2.51 -5.98 -6.95
N SER A 285 1.68 -6.86 -7.52
CA SER A 285 1.69 -8.30 -7.21
C SER A 285 3.01 -8.96 -7.57
N ALA A 286 3.70 -8.52 -8.63
CA ALA A 286 5.03 -9.04 -8.97
C ALA A 286 6.06 -8.78 -7.87
N VAL A 287 6.03 -7.58 -7.28
CA VAL A 287 6.89 -7.20 -6.14
C VAL A 287 6.49 -7.99 -4.90
N ASP A 288 5.23 -7.92 -4.50
CA ASP A 288 4.74 -8.57 -3.26
C ASP A 288 4.94 -10.09 -3.28
N VAL A 289 4.74 -10.74 -4.43
CA VAL A 289 4.95 -12.19 -4.57
C VAL A 289 6.44 -12.51 -4.52
N LEU A 290 7.30 -11.72 -5.15
CA LEU A 290 8.75 -11.92 -5.07
C LEU A 290 9.24 -11.81 -3.61
N ASP A 291 8.84 -10.76 -2.91
CA ASP A 291 9.18 -10.56 -1.50
C ASP A 291 8.66 -11.72 -0.64
N SER A 292 7.42 -12.16 -0.88
CA SER A 292 6.84 -13.33 -0.22
C SER A 292 7.65 -14.61 -0.47
N VAL A 293 8.13 -14.84 -1.70
CA VAL A 293 8.93 -16.03 -2.03
C VAL A 293 10.23 -16.02 -1.23
N VAL A 294 10.95 -14.89 -1.22
CA VAL A 294 12.22 -14.74 -0.49
C VAL A 294 11.99 -14.97 1.01
N GLN A 295 10.97 -14.34 1.59
CA GLN A 295 10.66 -14.47 3.00
C GLN A 295 10.29 -15.92 3.38
N LEU A 296 9.43 -16.59 2.61
CA LEU A 296 9.04 -17.97 2.89
C LEU A 296 10.21 -18.93 2.73
N PHE A 297 11.05 -18.70 1.71
CA PHE A 297 12.24 -19.51 1.48
C PHE A 297 13.19 -19.43 2.69
N ASP A 298 13.49 -18.23 3.17
CA ASP A 298 14.32 -18.01 4.34
C ASP A 298 13.76 -18.68 5.61
N GLN A 299 12.45 -18.53 5.85
CA GLN A 299 11.77 -19.20 6.96
C GLN A 299 11.85 -20.73 6.86
N THR A 300 11.61 -21.29 5.67
CA THR A 300 11.70 -22.74 5.46
C THR A 300 13.12 -23.26 5.64
N LEU A 301 14.14 -22.55 5.14
CA LEU A 301 15.54 -22.90 5.35
C LEU A 301 15.93 -22.85 6.83
N SER A 302 15.61 -21.76 7.51
CA SER A 302 15.89 -21.58 8.94
C SER A 302 15.25 -22.68 9.79
N SER A 303 14.00 -23.06 9.49
CA SER A 303 13.32 -24.16 10.17
C SER A 303 13.96 -25.53 9.90
N SER A 304 14.49 -25.74 8.70
CA SER A 304 15.20 -26.96 8.33
C SER A 304 16.54 -27.05 9.05
N GLU A 305 17.30 -25.95 9.06
CA GLU A 305 18.58 -25.86 9.77
C GLU A 305 18.39 -26.08 11.27
N SER A 306 17.39 -25.44 11.87
CA SER A 306 17.09 -25.57 13.30
C SER A 306 16.78 -27.03 13.68
N ARG A 307 15.96 -27.72 12.86
CA ARG A 307 15.69 -29.15 13.05
C ARG A 307 16.95 -30.00 12.90
N ALA A 308 17.81 -29.71 11.93
CA ALA A 308 19.06 -30.43 11.74
C ALA A 308 20.03 -30.21 12.93
N ARG A 309 20.16 -28.98 13.44
CA ARG A 309 20.98 -28.65 14.61
C ARG A 309 20.50 -29.36 15.87
N ILE A 310 19.18 -29.37 16.12
CA ILE A 310 18.59 -30.09 17.26
C ILE A 310 18.91 -31.58 17.13
N LYS A 311 18.64 -32.18 15.96
CA LYS A 311 18.94 -33.60 15.72
C LYS A 311 20.42 -33.93 15.93
N LEU A 312 21.32 -33.11 15.41
CA LEU A 312 22.77 -33.28 15.60
C LEU A 312 23.16 -33.15 17.07
N ARG A 313 22.62 -32.17 17.79
CA ARG A 313 22.88 -31.99 19.22
C ARG A 313 22.42 -33.20 20.03
N ASP A 314 21.23 -33.71 19.73
CA ASP A 314 20.67 -34.87 20.42
C ASP A 314 21.50 -36.13 20.12
N GLU A 315 21.93 -36.33 18.87
CA GLU A 315 22.85 -37.43 18.48
C GLU A 315 24.22 -37.30 19.17
N LEU A 316 24.76 -36.10 19.31
CA LEU A 316 26.02 -35.85 20.03
C LEU A 316 25.87 -36.06 21.54
N ALA A 317 24.75 -35.66 22.13
CA ALA A 317 24.46 -35.85 23.55
C ALA A 317 24.32 -37.34 23.89
N GLU A 318 23.59 -38.11 23.08
CA GLU A 318 23.49 -39.56 23.26
C GLU A 318 24.86 -40.24 23.13
N ARG A 319 25.72 -39.78 22.21
CA ARG A 319 27.10 -40.29 22.10
C ARG A 319 27.98 -39.89 23.27
N ALA A 320 27.82 -38.69 23.81
CA ALA A 320 28.56 -38.24 24.99
C ALA A 320 28.23 -39.15 26.18
N LYS A 321 26.93 -39.46 26.41
CA LYS A 321 26.50 -40.43 27.43
C LYS A 321 27.15 -41.80 27.25
N LEU A 322 27.08 -42.35 26.03
CA LEU A 322 27.72 -43.65 25.73
C LEU A 322 29.25 -43.64 25.93
N SER A 323 29.89 -42.48 25.72
CA SER A 323 31.33 -42.32 25.93
C SER A 323 31.66 -42.18 27.42
N GLU A 324 30.86 -41.45 28.17
CA GLU A 324 30.96 -41.32 29.62
C GLU A 324 30.78 -42.68 30.31
N ASP A 325 29.75 -43.46 29.94
CA ASP A 325 29.53 -44.82 30.45
C ASP A 325 30.75 -45.73 30.24
N ARG A 326 31.46 -45.56 29.11
CA ARG A 326 32.70 -46.28 28.83
C ARG A 326 33.87 -45.80 29.66
N LEU A 327 34.00 -44.50 29.85
CA LEU A 327 35.05 -43.94 30.72
C LEU A 327 34.84 -44.42 32.16
N THR A 328 33.61 -44.43 32.67
CA THR A 328 33.28 -45.01 33.98
C THR A 328 33.67 -46.49 34.05
N LEU A 329 33.44 -47.26 32.99
CA LEU A 329 33.91 -48.65 32.93
C LEU A 329 35.44 -48.75 32.94
N LEU A 330 36.15 -47.87 32.24
CA LEU A 330 37.61 -47.81 32.33
C LEU A 330 38.07 -47.47 33.76
N ASP A 331 37.44 -46.49 34.43
CA ASP A 331 37.76 -46.12 35.81
C ASP A 331 37.52 -47.27 36.80
N GLU A 332 36.57 -48.18 36.51
CA GLU A 332 36.35 -49.40 37.30
C GLU A 332 37.36 -50.52 37.00
N ILE A 333 37.83 -50.61 35.76
CA ILE A 333 38.76 -51.66 35.27
C ILE A 333 40.22 -51.33 35.62
N LEU A 334 40.66 -50.09 35.37
CA LEU A 334 42.06 -49.67 35.49
C LEU A 334 42.65 -49.91 36.89
N PRO A 335 41.96 -49.64 38.02
CA PRO A 335 42.50 -49.93 39.35
C PRO A 335 42.74 -51.42 39.59
N VAL A 336 41.91 -52.29 39.04
CA VAL A 336 42.09 -53.76 39.16
C VAL A 336 43.28 -54.23 38.32
N LEU A 337 43.54 -53.59 37.19
CA LEU A 337 44.70 -53.89 36.34
C LEU A 337 46.00 -53.28 36.89
N ALA A 338 45.93 -52.16 37.60
CA ALA A 338 47.10 -51.47 38.15
C ALA A 338 47.54 -51.99 39.53
N ASP A 339 46.72 -52.80 40.19
CA ASP A 339 47.04 -53.39 41.50
C ASP A 339 47.92 -54.64 41.35
N ALA A 340 49.23 -54.49 41.62
CA ALA A 340 50.22 -55.56 41.58
C ALA A 340 50.01 -56.66 42.64
N GLY A 341 49.08 -56.47 43.59
CA GLY A 341 48.68 -57.48 44.57
C GLY A 341 47.68 -58.51 44.03
N ILE A 342 47.11 -58.28 42.84
CA ILE A 342 46.15 -59.18 42.20
C ILE A 342 46.89 -60.08 41.20
N PRO A 343 46.86 -61.43 41.35
CA PRO A 343 47.45 -62.33 40.37
C PRO A 343 46.76 -62.21 39.00
N ASP A 344 47.54 -62.18 37.92
CA ASP A 344 47.04 -62.03 36.54
C ASP A 344 45.90 -63.01 36.19
N GLU A 345 45.99 -64.25 36.67
CA GLU A 345 44.99 -65.31 36.45
C GLU A 345 43.63 -64.99 37.11
N ALA A 346 43.62 -64.17 38.15
CA ALA A 346 42.42 -63.81 38.92
C ALA A 346 41.72 -62.53 38.40
N VAL A 347 42.43 -61.67 37.68
CA VAL A 347 41.94 -60.36 37.17
C VAL A 347 40.63 -60.51 36.40
N GLY A 348 40.57 -61.47 35.45
CA GLY A 348 39.39 -61.66 34.62
C GLY A 348 38.15 -62.10 35.40
N THR A 349 38.32 -62.95 36.42
CA THR A 349 37.23 -63.38 37.31
C THR A 349 36.76 -62.23 38.20
N LEU A 350 37.70 -61.42 38.69
CA LEU A 350 37.41 -60.27 39.56
C LEU A 350 36.67 -59.15 38.81
N LEU A 351 37.10 -58.80 37.59
CA LEU A 351 36.42 -57.82 36.74
C LEU A 351 35.00 -58.26 36.36
N ARG A 352 34.82 -59.53 35.99
CA ARG A 352 33.49 -60.07 35.65
C ARG A 352 32.55 -60.13 36.84
N GLY A 353 33.07 -60.40 38.04
CA GLY A 353 32.29 -60.39 39.28
C GLY A 353 31.91 -58.97 39.73
N LYS A 354 32.81 -57.99 39.58
CA LYS A 354 32.60 -56.60 40.03
C LYS A 354 31.73 -55.78 39.07
N ILE A 355 31.93 -55.91 37.76
CA ILE A 355 31.27 -55.09 36.74
C ILE A 355 30.01 -55.80 36.19
N GLY A 356 30.02 -57.14 36.16
CA GLY A 356 28.97 -57.95 35.56
C GLY A 356 29.12 -58.15 34.05
N MET A 357 28.88 -59.37 33.57
CA MET A 357 29.05 -59.74 32.16
C MET A 357 28.11 -58.99 31.21
N SER A 358 26.88 -58.72 31.64
CA SER A 358 25.88 -57.98 30.84
C SER A 358 26.34 -56.57 30.49
N ARG A 359 26.94 -55.85 31.46
CA ARG A 359 27.43 -54.48 31.28
C ARG A 359 28.67 -54.43 30.37
N LEU A 360 29.57 -55.41 30.51
CA LEU A 360 30.74 -55.56 29.61
C LEU A 360 30.34 -55.85 28.16
N ILE A 361 29.36 -56.74 27.95
CA ILE A 361 28.85 -57.05 26.60
C ILE A 361 28.15 -55.82 25.99
N ALA A 362 27.32 -55.11 26.75
CA ALA A 362 26.63 -53.90 26.29
C ALA A 362 27.60 -52.80 25.86
N ALA A 363 28.67 -52.57 26.63
CA ALA A 363 29.69 -51.57 26.32
C ALA A 363 30.49 -51.90 25.04
N ASN A 364 30.78 -53.19 24.83
CA ASN A 364 31.48 -53.70 23.64
C ASN A 364 30.61 -53.61 22.38
N ALA A 365 29.29 -53.82 22.50
CA ALA A 365 28.38 -53.78 21.36
C ALA A 365 28.23 -52.39 20.70
N GLY A 366 28.40 -51.29 21.44
CA GLY A 366 28.25 -49.93 20.90
C GLY A 366 29.45 -49.39 20.09
N GLY A 367 30.42 -50.23 19.70
CA GLY A 367 31.78 -49.81 19.33
C GLY A 367 32.00 -49.15 17.96
N THR A 368 31.04 -49.17 17.03
CA THR A 368 31.42 -49.29 15.60
C THR A 368 31.15 -48.11 14.66
N VAL A 369 30.78 -46.91 15.10
CA VAL A 369 30.70 -45.77 14.15
C VAL A 369 31.49 -44.56 14.64
N ARG A 370 32.79 -44.54 14.35
CA ARG A 370 33.53 -43.27 14.24
C ARG A 370 32.90 -42.50 13.09
N LEU A 371 32.42 -41.28 13.33
CA LEU A 371 32.10 -40.40 12.21
C LEU A 371 33.36 -40.21 11.35
N PRO A 372 33.23 -40.12 10.03
CA PRO A 372 34.28 -39.55 9.21
C PRO A 372 34.70 -38.22 9.86
N LEU A 373 36.00 -37.98 10.00
CA LEU A 373 36.48 -36.63 10.28
C LEU A 373 36.01 -35.76 9.10
N ASP A 374 34.97 -34.97 9.31
CA ASP A 374 34.47 -34.04 8.30
C ASP A 374 35.52 -32.95 8.10
N HIS A 375 36.44 -33.20 7.16
CA HIS A 375 37.31 -32.17 6.61
C HIS A 375 36.50 -31.28 5.66
N GLY A 376 35.49 -30.56 6.16
CA GLY A 376 34.86 -29.41 5.49
C GLY A 376 34.25 -29.61 4.09
N HIS A 377 34.02 -30.83 3.60
CA HIS A 377 33.46 -31.04 2.26
C HIS A 377 31.92 -31.04 2.30
N LEU A 378 31.32 -29.88 2.05
CA LEU A 378 29.91 -29.77 1.68
C LEU A 378 29.66 -30.49 0.35
N ARG A 379 29.33 -31.79 0.40
CA ARG A 379 28.68 -32.46 -0.74
C ARG A 379 27.23 -31.99 -0.79
N LEU A 380 26.93 -31.06 -1.69
CA LEU A 380 25.56 -30.67 -2.00
C LEU A 380 24.76 -31.91 -2.40
N PRO A 381 23.56 -32.15 -1.85
CA PRO A 381 22.73 -33.27 -2.28
C PRO A 381 22.29 -33.05 -3.73
N SER A 382 22.60 -34.01 -4.60
CA SER A 382 22.05 -34.08 -5.95
C SER A 382 20.54 -34.19 -5.84
N TRP A 383 19.82 -33.20 -6.39
CA TRP A 383 18.37 -33.24 -6.49
C TRP A 383 17.96 -34.44 -7.35
N PRO A 384 16.92 -35.20 -6.97
CA PRO A 384 16.42 -36.28 -7.81
C PRO A 384 15.76 -35.65 -9.04
N THR A 385 16.42 -35.76 -10.20
CA THR A 385 15.77 -35.55 -11.49
C THR A 385 14.74 -36.65 -11.68
N GLY A 386 13.48 -36.35 -11.32
CA GLY A 386 12.34 -37.16 -11.73
C GLY A 386 12.33 -37.29 -13.25
N GLY A 387 12.26 -38.53 -13.73
CA GLY A 387 12.39 -38.88 -15.14
C GLY A 387 11.43 -38.11 -16.04
N VAL A 388 12.00 -37.40 -17.01
CA VAL A 388 11.31 -36.99 -18.22
C VAL A 388 11.50 -38.11 -19.23
N PRO A 389 10.44 -38.67 -19.85
CA PRO A 389 10.60 -39.70 -20.86
C PRO A 389 11.24 -39.09 -22.11
N THR A 390 12.39 -39.63 -22.50
CA THR A 390 13.07 -39.34 -23.76
C THR A 390 12.20 -39.76 -24.94
N VAL A 391 11.59 -38.79 -25.63
CA VAL A 391 11.08 -38.96 -26.99
C VAL A 391 12.29 -38.93 -27.93
N GLY A 392 12.53 -40.05 -28.62
CA GLY A 392 13.64 -40.20 -29.56
C GLY A 392 13.53 -39.22 -30.72
N VAL A 393 14.56 -38.39 -30.90
CA VAL A 393 14.76 -37.59 -32.12
C VAL A 393 15.98 -38.16 -32.84
N ARG A 394 15.70 -38.63 -34.06
CA ARG A 394 16.65 -39.18 -35.01
C ARG A 394 17.76 -38.18 -35.34
N ASP A 395 18.97 -38.73 -35.34
CA ASP A 395 20.21 -38.22 -35.89
C ASP A 395 20.03 -37.56 -37.26
N ARG A 396 20.30 -36.24 -37.34
CA ARG A 396 20.59 -35.53 -38.59
C ARG A 396 21.88 -34.74 -38.42
N ARG A 397 22.94 -35.34 -38.95
CA ARG A 397 24.25 -34.74 -39.20
C ARG A 397 24.11 -33.39 -39.92
N PHE A 398 24.76 -32.35 -39.39
CA PHE A 398 25.06 -31.13 -40.14
C PHE A 398 26.57 -30.91 -40.16
N ARG A 399 27.14 -30.97 -41.37
CA ARG A 399 28.56 -30.67 -41.68
C ARG A 399 28.83 -29.17 -41.49
N PRO A 400 30.04 -28.75 -41.09
CA PRO A 400 30.48 -27.37 -41.26
C PRO A 400 30.98 -27.13 -42.68
N ARG A 401 30.68 -25.96 -43.26
CA ARG A 401 31.36 -25.41 -44.44
C ARG A 401 32.25 -24.22 -44.03
N PRO A 402 33.36 -23.95 -44.73
CA PRO A 402 34.42 -23.06 -44.28
C PRO A 402 34.33 -21.64 -44.87
N GLY A 403 34.98 -20.70 -44.19
CA GLY A 403 35.60 -19.51 -44.79
C GLY A 403 34.86 -18.18 -44.59
N HIS A 404 35.42 -17.29 -43.77
CA HIS A 404 36.06 -16.07 -44.28
C HIS A 404 36.81 -15.25 -43.20
N ALA A 405 38.08 -15.02 -43.52
CA ALA A 405 38.97 -13.88 -43.26
C ALA A 405 38.92 -13.07 -41.95
N ALA A 406 40.10 -12.96 -41.35
CA ALA A 406 40.52 -12.10 -40.25
C ALA A 406 40.44 -10.59 -40.57
N PRO A 407 40.66 -9.74 -39.54
CA PRO A 407 41.89 -8.95 -39.61
C PRO A 407 42.73 -8.98 -38.32
N THR A 408 44.04 -9.07 -38.56
CA THR A 408 45.17 -8.86 -37.66
C THR A 408 45.17 -7.47 -37.01
N VAL A 409 45.30 -7.42 -35.68
CA VAL A 409 45.73 -6.22 -34.95
C VAL A 409 47.16 -6.45 -34.47
N ARG A 410 48.09 -5.65 -35.02
CA ARG A 410 49.50 -5.57 -34.63
C ARG A 410 49.62 -4.83 -33.30
N CYS A 411 50.37 -5.42 -32.37
CA CYS A 411 51.01 -4.70 -31.27
C CYS A 411 52.14 -3.80 -31.82
N ALA A 412 52.22 -2.55 -31.35
CA ALA A 412 53.42 -1.74 -31.43
C ALA A 412 53.61 -1.01 -30.10
N GLY A 413 54.82 -1.08 -29.56
CA GLY A 413 55.19 -0.58 -28.25
C GLY A 413 55.48 0.92 -28.20
N ARG A 414 55.56 1.38 -26.96
CA ARG A 414 56.38 2.44 -26.32
C ARG A 414 57.31 3.28 -27.21
N PRO A 415 57.53 4.54 -26.78
CA PRO A 415 58.61 4.83 -25.82
C PRO A 415 58.18 4.87 -24.35
#